data_AF-A0A2M9Q2Z2-F1
#
_entry.id   AF-A0A2M9Q2Z2-F1
#
_cell.length_a   1.000
_cell.length_b   1.000
_cell.length_c   1.000
_cell.angle_alpha   90.00
_cell.angle_beta   90.00
_cell.angle_gamma   90.00
#
_symmetry.space_group_name_H-M   'P 1'
#
loop_
_entity.id
_entity.type
_entity.pdbx_description
1 polymer ?
#
loop_
_entity_poly.entity_id
_entity_poly.type
_entity_poly.pdbx_seq_one_letter_code
_entity_poly.pdbx_strand_id
1 'polypeptide(L)'
;MKKTIKKSWMIVSALTIGMAVFTPHQAEATTAKTTNEITVKAEQQIKGTIKSVYGDSITIKGKDGKNYYIDLQKFSDKQLEKMNLVEGQEISVEGSLVQDYSDFYTFDVYKKSLPKEITKEDLAKLEKLFNQTKKLEKEDKYDELEKVNLEMDKITKPYILASWVPVSFEEFIEEYGFSEKNIVIKEKDEKQLKDIYQQWIKLEKSGNEENAQEKFDEFQKVLQPYLDVLNPPLTFEEYISDLELDIPAEAMPKLKTLYNDAKKADKDNNDQLSEKLWGEFDEMINPYFKPLSFEDYLSNFEFEIKANDQKQLKKLYEEATALDKKGDYEKSNEKWDAIDKILNPYLEANKEILISASKVTINGKVYISKH
;
A
#
# COMPACT_ATOMS: atom_id res chain seq x y z
N MET A 1 22.49 -20.79 -6.93
CA MET A 1 23.03 -19.62 -6.22
C MET A 1 21.85 -18.84 -5.65
N LYS A 2 21.78 -18.70 -4.33
CA LYS A 2 20.67 -18.03 -3.63
C LYS A 2 20.68 -16.55 -4.00
N LYS A 3 19.65 -16.07 -4.69
CA LYS A 3 19.44 -14.63 -4.90
C LYS A 3 18.99 -14.04 -3.57
N THR A 4 19.85 -13.22 -2.98
CA THR A 4 19.53 -12.39 -1.83
C THR A 4 18.50 -11.36 -2.29
N ILE A 5 17.27 -11.47 -1.79
CA ILE A 5 16.25 -10.43 -1.96
C ILE A 5 16.74 -9.23 -1.14
N LYS A 6 17.31 -8.23 -1.81
CA LYS A 6 17.56 -6.92 -1.19
C LYS A 6 16.19 -6.35 -0.86
N LYS A 7 15.91 -6.14 0.43
CA LYS A 7 14.75 -5.36 0.89
C LYS A 7 14.94 -3.93 0.37
N SER A 8 14.25 -3.57 -0.71
CA SER A 8 14.21 -2.19 -1.19
C SER A 8 13.32 -1.41 -0.23
N TRP A 9 13.95 -0.57 0.61
CA TRP A 9 13.25 0.41 1.42
C TRP A 9 12.76 1.51 0.48
N MET A 10 11.45 1.58 0.23
CA MET A 10 10.81 2.81 -0.20
C MET A 10 10.90 3.79 0.97
N ILE A 11 11.80 4.77 0.86
CA ILE A 11 11.79 5.93 1.75
C ILE A 11 10.52 6.71 1.39
N VAL A 12 9.48 6.50 2.20
CA VAL A 12 8.36 7.43 2.30
C VAL A 12 8.94 8.67 2.97
N SER A 13 9.36 9.64 2.17
CA SER A 13 9.69 10.97 2.64
C SER A 13 8.39 11.63 3.11
N ALA A 14 8.10 11.50 4.41
CA ALA A 14 7.17 12.35 5.12
C ALA A 14 7.75 13.77 5.16
N LEU A 15 7.46 14.57 4.13
CA LEU A 15 7.56 16.03 4.21
C LEU A 15 6.15 16.56 4.50
N THR A 16 5.93 16.90 5.76
CA THR A 16 4.73 17.57 6.26
C THR A 16 4.61 18.97 5.66
N ILE A 17 3.61 19.15 4.80
CA ILE A 17 2.72 20.32 4.69
C ILE A 17 3.39 21.70 4.82
N GLY A 18 4.04 22.14 3.74
CA GLY A 18 4.08 23.55 3.38
C GLY A 18 2.88 23.85 2.47
N MET A 19 1.91 24.62 2.95
CA MET A 19 0.77 25.11 2.17
C MET A 19 1.23 25.87 0.92
N ALA A 20 1.28 25.18 -0.22
CA ALA A 20 1.13 25.78 -1.52
C ALA A 20 -0.01 25.03 -2.19
N VAL A 21 -1.16 25.69 -2.25
CA VAL A 21 -2.30 25.28 -3.06
C VAL A 21 -1.79 25.11 -4.49
N PHE A 22 -1.49 23.88 -4.88
CA PHE A 22 -1.30 23.51 -6.28
C PHE A 22 -2.67 23.58 -6.94
N THR A 23 -3.07 24.79 -7.34
CA THR A 23 -4.01 24.95 -8.44
C THR A 23 -3.32 24.40 -9.68
N PRO A 24 -3.87 23.36 -10.34
CA PRO A 24 -3.34 22.94 -11.63
C PRO A 24 -3.62 24.05 -12.64
N HIS A 25 -2.61 24.85 -12.94
CA HIS A 25 -2.54 25.58 -14.19
C HIS A 25 -2.21 24.57 -15.30
N GLN A 26 -3.23 23.84 -15.76
CA GLN A 26 -3.21 23.29 -17.11
C GLN A 26 -3.99 24.23 -18.02
N ALA A 27 -3.26 25.18 -18.60
CA ALA A 27 -3.67 25.83 -19.82
C ALA A 27 -3.50 24.83 -20.98
N GLU A 28 -4.63 24.46 -21.56
CA GLU A 28 -4.86 24.13 -22.97
C GLU A 28 -3.70 23.50 -23.76
N ALA A 29 -3.77 22.18 -23.90
CA ALA A 29 -3.55 21.53 -25.19
C ALA A 29 -4.49 20.31 -25.28
N THR A 30 -5.80 20.59 -25.35
CA THR A 30 -6.83 19.64 -25.79
C THR A 30 -6.58 19.26 -27.24
N THR A 31 -5.61 18.38 -27.47
CA THR A 31 -5.69 17.48 -28.62
C THR A 31 -6.62 16.36 -28.19
N ALA A 32 -7.86 16.44 -28.67
CA ALA A 32 -8.88 15.43 -28.50
C ALA A 32 -8.29 14.06 -28.93
N LYS A 33 -7.86 13.25 -27.96
CA LYS A 33 -7.77 11.81 -28.15
C LYS A 33 -9.20 11.37 -28.38
N THR A 34 -9.52 11.03 -29.62
CA THR A 34 -10.75 10.35 -29.99
C THR A 34 -10.93 9.16 -29.04
N THR A 35 -11.85 9.30 -28.10
CA THR A 35 -12.45 8.19 -27.36
C THR A 35 -13.14 7.34 -28.41
N ASN A 36 -12.42 6.35 -28.94
CA ASN A 36 -13.06 5.20 -29.52
C ASN A 36 -13.83 4.56 -28.35
N GLU A 37 -15.13 4.82 -28.29
CA GLU A 37 -16.07 4.01 -27.55
C GLU A 37 -15.82 2.56 -27.96
N ILE A 38 -15.10 1.80 -27.13
CA ILE A 38 -14.96 0.36 -27.30
C ILE A 38 -16.31 -0.25 -26.92
N THR A 39 -17.22 -0.23 -27.89
CA THR A 39 -18.47 -0.95 -27.85
C THR A 39 -18.14 -2.45 -27.99
N VAL A 40 -18.46 -3.21 -26.94
CA VAL A 40 -18.36 -4.68 -26.83
C VAL A 40 -16.93 -5.27 -26.77
N LYS A 41 -16.60 -5.70 -25.54
CA LYS A 41 -15.58 -6.67 -25.12
C LYS A 41 -15.30 -7.79 -26.15
N ALA A 42 -14.34 -7.61 -27.05
CA ALA A 42 -13.77 -8.75 -27.77
C ALA A 42 -12.85 -9.53 -26.80
N GLU A 43 -13.13 -10.82 -26.59
CA GLU A 43 -12.22 -11.69 -25.85
C GLU A 43 -10.86 -11.71 -26.55
N GLN A 44 -9.82 -11.29 -25.82
CA GLN A 44 -8.44 -11.38 -26.25
C GLN A 44 -7.92 -12.77 -25.97
N GLN A 45 -7.24 -13.39 -26.93
CA GLN A 45 -6.50 -14.62 -26.71
C GLN A 45 -5.01 -14.31 -26.62
N ILE A 46 -4.43 -14.55 -25.44
CA ILE A 46 -3.03 -14.28 -25.13
C ILE A 46 -2.32 -15.61 -24.97
N LYS A 47 -1.17 -15.76 -25.63
CA LYS A 47 -0.24 -16.86 -25.40
C LYS A 47 1.07 -16.26 -24.96
N GLY A 48 1.64 -16.77 -23.88
CA GLY A 48 2.84 -16.19 -23.31
C GLY A 48 3.42 -17.01 -22.17
N THR A 49 4.43 -16.43 -21.54
CA THR A 49 5.15 -17.04 -20.43
C THR A 49 4.87 -16.25 -19.15
N ILE A 50 4.53 -16.96 -18.07
CA ILE A 50 4.33 -16.35 -16.75
C ILE A 50 5.64 -15.72 -16.29
N LYS A 51 5.58 -14.43 -15.93
CA LYS A 51 6.70 -13.65 -15.41
C LYS A 51 6.72 -13.66 -13.89
N SER A 52 5.57 -13.42 -13.27
CA SER A 52 5.37 -13.49 -11.83
C SER A 52 3.94 -13.89 -11.49
N VAL A 53 3.76 -14.37 -10.25
CA VAL A 53 2.47 -14.81 -9.70
C VAL A 53 2.23 -14.07 -8.39
N TYR A 54 1.08 -13.40 -8.27
CA TYR A 54 0.70 -12.61 -7.10
C TYR A 54 -0.71 -12.99 -6.67
N GLY A 55 -0.84 -13.94 -5.73
CA GLY A 55 -2.15 -14.37 -5.24
C GLY A 55 -3.08 -14.86 -6.36
N ASP A 56 -4.11 -14.07 -6.64
CA ASP A 56 -5.14 -14.28 -7.67
C ASP A 56 -4.87 -13.54 -8.98
N SER A 57 -3.62 -13.11 -9.24
CA SER A 57 -3.20 -12.53 -10.50
C SER A 57 -1.84 -13.02 -10.98
N ILE A 58 -1.57 -12.83 -12.27
CA ILE A 58 -0.28 -13.15 -12.89
C ILE A 58 0.11 -12.08 -13.90
N THR A 59 1.42 -11.90 -14.06
CA THR A 59 1.96 -11.13 -15.19
C THR A 59 2.45 -12.09 -16.27
N ILE A 60 2.19 -11.77 -17.54
CA ILE A 60 2.56 -12.59 -18.68
C ILE A 60 3.36 -11.75 -19.67
N LYS A 61 4.49 -12.29 -20.13
CA LYS A 61 5.12 -11.82 -21.37
C LYS A 61 4.49 -12.55 -22.56
N GLY A 62 3.70 -11.83 -23.34
CA GLY A 62 3.07 -12.38 -24.55
C GLY A 62 4.09 -12.77 -25.61
N LYS A 63 3.74 -13.75 -26.45
CA LYS A 63 4.53 -14.11 -27.64
C LYS A 63 4.60 -12.97 -28.68
N ASP A 64 3.71 -11.99 -28.56
CA ASP A 64 3.73 -10.75 -29.34
C ASP A 64 4.70 -9.69 -28.75
N GLY A 65 5.39 -10.02 -27.66
CA GLY A 65 6.35 -9.14 -26.99
C GLY A 65 5.74 -8.16 -26.01
N LYS A 66 4.41 -8.12 -25.83
CA LYS A 66 3.74 -7.22 -24.89
C LYS A 66 3.68 -7.79 -23.48
N ASN A 67 3.50 -6.91 -22.50
CA ASN A 67 3.31 -7.30 -21.10
C ASN A 67 1.81 -7.27 -20.79
N TYR A 68 1.34 -8.26 -20.03
CA TYR A 68 -0.05 -8.38 -19.66
C TYR A 68 -0.17 -8.62 -18.16
N TYR A 69 -1.08 -7.89 -17.52
CA TYR A 69 -1.57 -8.23 -16.20
C TYR A 69 -2.87 -9.02 -16.37
N ILE A 70 -2.92 -10.22 -15.80
CA ILE A 70 -4.08 -11.08 -15.87
C ILE A 70 -4.68 -11.23 -14.48
N ASP A 71 -5.89 -10.71 -14.32
CA ASP A 71 -6.73 -10.96 -13.17
C ASP A 71 -7.38 -12.35 -13.27
N LEU A 72 -7.28 -13.14 -12.19
CA LEU A 72 -7.88 -14.47 -12.06
C LEU A 72 -8.94 -14.51 -10.94
N GLN A 73 -9.40 -13.37 -10.43
CA GLN A 73 -10.38 -13.31 -9.34
C GLN A 73 -11.69 -14.02 -9.65
N LYS A 74 -12.07 -14.22 -10.92
CA LYS A 74 -13.30 -14.95 -11.27
C LYS A 74 -13.17 -16.47 -11.21
N PHE A 75 -11.97 -16.99 -10.97
CA PHE A 75 -11.74 -18.40 -10.72
C PHE A 75 -11.96 -18.71 -9.23
N SER A 76 -12.37 -19.94 -8.93
CA SER A 76 -12.45 -20.40 -7.53
C SER A 76 -11.07 -20.77 -7.00
N ASP A 77 -10.86 -20.69 -5.69
CA ASP A 77 -9.60 -21.06 -5.04
C ASP A 77 -9.14 -22.47 -5.43
N LYS A 78 -10.09 -23.43 -5.45
CA LYS A 78 -9.84 -24.81 -5.92
C LYS A 78 -9.38 -24.91 -7.38
N GLN A 79 -9.79 -23.98 -8.24
CA GLN A 79 -9.29 -23.91 -9.62
C GLN A 79 -7.88 -23.33 -9.63
N LEU A 80 -7.65 -22.22 -8.92
CA LEU A 80 -6.34 -21.57 -8.83
C LEU A 80 -5.27 -22.53 -8.29
N GLU A 81 -5.56 -23.24 -7.19
CA GLU A 81 -4.69 -24.29 -6.65
C GLU A 81 -4.37 -25.38 -7.69
N LYS A 82 -5.37 -25.81 -8.46
CA LYS A 82 -5.21 -26.83 -9.50
C LYS A 82 -4.50 -26.34 -10.75
N MET A 83 -4.45 -25.03 -11.00
CA MET A 83 -3.67 -24.48 -12.11
C MET A 83 -2.17 -24.64 -11.82
N ASN A 84 -1.76 -24.59 -10.55
CA ASN A 84 -0.37 -24.71 -10.11
C ASN A 84 0.56 -23.82 -10.95
N LEU A 85 0.25 -22.51 -10.95
CA LEU A 85 0.93 -21.49 -11.74
C LEU A 85 2.38 -21.32 -11.26
N VAL A 86 3.34 -21.37 -12.18
CA VAL A 86 4.77 -21.21 -11.88
C VAL A 86 5.42 -20.25 -12.88
N GLU A 87 6.33 -19.41 -12.41
CA GLU A 87 7.15 -18.55 -13.26
C GLU A 87 7.89 -19.35 -14.34
N GLY A 88 7.98 -18.78 -15.55
CA GLY A 88 8.59 -19.43 -16.71
C GLY A 88 7.68 -20.41 -17.45
N GLN A 89 6.48 -20.69 -16.95
CA GLN A 89 5.54 -21.61 -17.60
C GLN A 89 4.82 -20.95 -18.78
N GLU A 90 4.66 -21.68 -19.89
CA GLU A 90 3.83 -21.24 -21.01
C GLU A 90 2.34 -21.51 -20.76
N ILE A 91 1.50 -20.51 -21.01
CA ILE A 91 0.05 -20.59 -20.86
C ILE A 91 -0.68 -19.87 -21.99
N SER A 92 -1.97 -20.17 -22.12
CA SER A 92 -2.90 -19.39 -22.94
C SER A 92 -4.02 -18.86 -22.07
N VAL A 93 -4.31 -17.56 -22.19
CA VAL A 93 -5.40 -16.89 -21.48
C VAL A 93 -6.39 -16.34 -22.50
N GLU A 94 -7.68 -16.47 -22.22
CA GLU A 94 -8.76 -15.77 -22.90
C GLU A 94 -9.46 -14.87 -21.86
N GLY A 95 -9.77 -13.63 -22.24
CA GLY A 95 -10.37 -12.67 -21.32
C GLY A 95 -10.68 -11.32 -21.95
N SER A 96 -11.35 -10.45 -21.18
CA SER A 96 -11.71 -9.11 -21.64
C SER A 96 -10.68 -8.07 -21.20
N LEU A 97 -10.37 -7.12 -22.10
CA LEU A 97 -9.60 -5.93 -21.77
C LEU A 97 -10.33 -5.07 -20.74
N VAL A 98 -9.59 -4.55 -19.76
CA VAL A 98 -10.05 -3.51 -18.84
C VAL A 98 -9.13 -2.29 -18.95
N GLN A 99 -9.61 -1.11 -18.52
CA GLN A 99 -8.87 0.14 -18.70
C GLN A 99 -8.00 0.47 -17.49
N ASP A 100 -8.48 0.15 -16.30
CA ASP A 100 -7.86 0.50 -15.03
C ASP A 100 -7.81 -0.71 -14.09
N TYR A 101 -6.83 -0.78 -13.19
CA TYR A 101 -6.74 -1.88 -12.20
C TYR A 101 -7.98 -1.93 -11.31
N SER A 102 -8.61 -0.79 -11.02
CA SER A 102 -9.82 -0.74 -10.22
C SER A 102 -11.04 -1.34 -10.93
N ASP A 103 -10.99 -1.58 -12.24
CA ASP A 103 -12.05 -2.29 -12.97
C ASP A 103 -12.03 -3.80 -12.69
N PHE A 104 -10.93 -4.34 -12.13
CA PHE A 104 -10.89 -5.74 -11.65
C PHE A 104 -11.71 -5.94 -10.40
N TYR A 105 -11.82 -4.90 -9.56
CA TYR A 105 -12.66 -4.93 -8.37
C TYR A 105 -14.12 -4.75 -8.79
N THR A 106 -14.79 -5.86 -9.11
CA THR A 106 -16.21 -5.89 -9.48
C THR A 106 -17.09 -6.18 -8.27
N PHE A 107 -18.41 -6.01 -8.42
CA PHE A 107 -19.35 -6.38 -7.38
C PHE A 107 -19.27 -7.87 -7.02
N ASP A 108 -19.02 -8.76 -7.99
CA ASP A 108 -18.84 -10.19 -7.71
C ASP A 108 -17.61 -10.48 -6.85
N VAL A 109 -16.54 -9.68 -7.01
CA VAL A 109 -15.35 -9.76 -6.15
C VAL A 109 -15.69 -9.27 -4.75
N TYR A 110 -16.26 -8.07 -4.63
CA TYR A 110 -16.72 -7.52 -3.35
C TYR A 110 -17.68 -8.47 -2.62
N LYS A 111 -18.60 -9.11 -3.35
CA LYS A 111 -19.57 -10.06 -2.79
C LYS A 111 -18.92 -11.26 -2.09
N LYS A 112 -17.69 -11.65 -2.46
CA LYS A 112 -16.98 -12.75 -1.80
C LYS A 112 -16.55 -12.41 -0.37
N SER A 113 -16.32 -11.15 -0.06
CA SER A 113 -15.95 -10.70 1.29
C SER A 113 -17.16 -10.42 2.18
N LEU A 114 -18.37 -10.46 1.63
CA LEU A 114 -19.60 -10.24 2.38
C LEU A 114 -19.95 -11.45 3.25
N PRO A 115 -20.54 -11.24 4.45
CA PRO A 115 -21.17 -12.31 5.23
C PRO A 115 -22.13 -13.16 4.39
N LYS A 116 -22.11 -14.48 4.60
CA LYS A 116 -22.86 -15.43 3.76
C LYS A 116 -24.38 -15.30 3.94
N GLU A 117 -24.80 -14.73 5.05
CA GLU A 117 -26.18 -14.58 5.49
C GLU A 117 -26.85 -13.31 4.92
N ILE A 118 -26.14 -12.46 4.17
CA ILE A 118 -26.75 -11.26 3.57
C ILE A 118 -27.92 -11.66 2.67
N THR A 119 -29.04 -10.98 2.87
CA THR A 119 -30.26 -11.23 2.09
C THR A 119 -30.10 -10.84 0.63
N LYS A 120 -30.90 -11.44 -0.26
CA LYS A 120 -30.92 -11.07 -1.68
C LYS A 120 -31.30 -9.59 -1.90
N GLU A 121 -32.16 -9.05 -1.03
CA GLU A 121 -32.59 -7.65 -1.10
C GLU A 121 -31.42 -6.71 -0.77
N ASP A 122 -30.71 -6.98 0.33
CA ASP A 122 -29.57 -6.16 0.73
C ASP A 122 -28.38 -6.31 -0.23
N LEU A 123 -28.17 -7.50 -0.81
CA LEU A 123 -27.21 -7.68 -1.90
C LEU A 123 -27.53 -6.77 -3.09
N ALA A 124 -28.80 -6.65 -3.49
CA ALA A 124 -29.18 -5.76 -4.59
C ALA A 124 -28.96 -4.28 -4.26
N LYS A 125 -29.19 -3.87 -2.99
CA LYS A 125 -28.87 -2.51 -2.52
C LYS A 125 -27.37 -2.26 -2.55
N LEU A 126 -26.58 -3.21 -2.03
CA LEU A 126 -25.12 -3.14 -2.03
C LEU A 126 -24.55 -3.07 -3.44
N GLU A 127 -25.11 -3.81 -4.40
CA GLU A 127 -24.68 -3.74 -5.81
C GLU A 127 -24.86 -2.34 -6.40
N LYS A 128 -26.00 -1.70 -6.09
CA LYS A 128 -26.27 -0.33 -6.54
C LYS A 128 -25.31 0.66 -5.89
N LEU A 129 -25.10 0.57 -4.57
CA LEU A 129 -24.17 1.45 -3.85
C LEU A 129 -22.72 1.23 -4.30
N PHE A 130 -22.31 -0.01 -4.49
CA PHE A 130 -21.00 -0.37 -5.03
C PHE A 130 -20.76 0.28 -6.40
N ASN A 131 -21.70 0.15 -7.33
CA ASN A 131 -21.57 0.80 -8.64
C ASN A 131 -21.54 2.33 -8.53
N GLN A 132 -22.20 2.91 -7.54
CA GLN A 132 -22.12 4.34 -7.23
C GLN A 132 -20.73 4.71 -6.68
N THR A 133 -20.13 3.92 -5.79
CA THR A 133 -18.74 4.14 -5.32
C THR A 133 -17.75 4.16 -6.48
N LYS A 134 -17.83 3.17 -7.39
CA LYS A 134 -16.99 3.10 -8.60
C LYS A 134 -17.12 4.32 -9.49
N LYS A 135 -18.31 4.92 -9.57
CA LYS A 135 -18.54 6.15 -10.32
C LYS A 135 -17.92 7.36 -9.63
N LEU A 136 -18.10 7.49 -8.31
CA LEU A 136 -17.59 8.62 -7.52
C LEU A 136 -16.05 8.62 -7.46
N GLU A 137 -15.43 7.44 -7.35
CA GLU A 137 -13.96 7.27 -7.45
C GLU A 137 -13.43 7.83 -8.77
N LYS A 138 -14.07 7.50 -9.90
CA LYS A 138 -13.66 7.99 -11.23
C LYS A 138 -13.89 9.49 -11.42
N GLU A 139 -14.70 10.11 -10.58
CA GLU A 139 -15.00 11.55 -10.58
C GLU A 139 -14.22 12.31 -9.50
N ASP A 140 -13.32 11.65 -8.74
CA ASP A 140 -12.56 12.22 -7.61
C ASP A 140 -13.46 12.89 -6.53
N LYS A 141 -14.65 12.33 -6.30
CA LYS A 141 -15.66 12.85 -5.35
C LYS A 141 -15.61 12.13 -4.00
N TYR A 142 -14.57 12.40 -3.23
CA TYR A 142 -14.24 11.66 -2.01
C TYR A 142 -15.24 11.89 -0.85
N ASP A 143 -15.78 13.11 -0.68
CA ASP A 143 -16.77 13.39 0.37
C ASP A 143 -18.10 12.66 0.14
N GLU A 144 -18.54 12.55 -1.12
CA GLU A 144 -19.71 11.76 -1.48
C GLU A 144 -19.43 10.26 -1.40
N LEU A 145 -18.22 9.83 -1.76
CA LEU A 145 -17.79 8.43 -1.66
C LEU A 145 -17.87 7.94 -0.21
N GLU A 146 -17.40 8.75 0.74
CA GLU A 146 -17.47 8.43 2.18
C GLU A 146 -18.92 8.17 2.63
N LYS A 147 -19.86 9.02 2.20
CA LYS A 147 -21.29 8.86 2.55
C LYS A 147 -21.87 7.55 2.01
N VAL A 148 -21.52 7.17 0.78
CA VAL A 148 -21.97 5.89 0.19
C VAL A 148 -21.35 4.71 0.92
N ASN A 149 -20.07 4.79 1.29
CA ASN A 149 -19.40 3.75 2.07
C ASN A 149 -20.07 3.58 3.45
N LEU A 150 -20.44 4.67 4.13
CA LEU A 150 -21.20 4.61 5.38
C LEU A 150 -22.59 3.98 5.20
N GLU A 151 -23.26 4.17 4.06
CA GLU A 151 -24.52 3.49 3.75
C GLU A 151 -24.32 1.98 3.51
N MET A 152 -23.24 1.59 2.82
CA MET A 152 -22.87 0.20 2.64
C MET A 152 -22.53 -0.48 3.98
N ASP A 153 -21.81 0.21 4.85
CA ASP A 153 -21.48 -0.26 6.21
C ASP A 153 -22.75 -0.51 7.03
N LYS A 154 -23.71 0.43 7.04
CA LYS A 154 -25.01 0.25 7.72
C LYS A 154 -25.77 -1.00 7.30
N ILE A 155 -25.63 -1.42 6.04
CA ILE A 155 -26.26 -2.65 5.54
C ILE A 155 -25.47 -3.88 5.99
N THR A 156 -24.14 -3.85 5.93
CA THR A 156 -23.28 -5.03 6.14
C THR A 156 -23.00 -5.30 7.62
N LYS A 157 -22.85 -4.25 8.42
CA LYS A 157 -22.48 -4.30 9.83
C LYS A 157 -23.35 -5.23 10.69
N PRO A 158 -24.69 -5.24 10.59
CA PRO A 158 -25.50 -6.18 11.38
C PRO A 158 -25.14 -7.65 11.11
N TYR A 159 -24.82 -7.99 9.85
CA TYR A 159 -24.41 -9.34 9.47
C TYR A 159 -23.00 -9.68 9.95
N ILE A 160 -22.08 -8.70 9.91
CA ILE A 160 -20.73 -8.83 10.47
C ILE A 160 -20.82 -9.10 11.98
N LEU A 161 -21.56 -8.28 12.72
CA LEU A 161 -21.72 -8.44 14.17
C LEU A 161 -22.42 -9.76 14.55
N ALA A 162 -23.39 -10.22 13.74
CA ALA A 162 -24.08 -11.49 13.98
C ALA A 162 -23.17 -12.71 13.76
N SER A 163 -22.24 -12.63 12.80
CA SER A 163 -21.27 -13.69 12.51
C SER A 163 -19.97 -13.57 13.32
N TRP A 164 -19.76 -12.44 14.01
CA TRP A 164 -18.56 -12.18 14.77
C TRP A 164 -18.46 -13.09 16.01
N VAL A 165 -17.39 -13.88 16.02
CA VAL A 165 -16.94 -14.67 17.16
C VAL A 165 -15.68 -13.99 17.71
N PRO A 166 -15.80 -13.27 18.84
CA PRO A 166 -14.63 -12.69 19.49
C PRO A 166 -13.66 -13.80 19.89
N VAL A 167 -12.37 -13.54 19.72
CA VAL A 167 -11.30 -14.38 20.26
C VAL A 167 -11.34 -14.39 21.80
N SER A 168 -10.60 -15.30 22.43
CA SER A 168 -10.44 -15.26 23.88
C SER A 168 -9.67 -14.00 24.32
N PHE A 169 -9.78 -13.62 25.59
CA PHE A 169 -8.98 -12.51 26.13
C PHE A 169 -7.48 -12.82 26.03
N GLU A 170 -7.12 -14.09 26.26
CA GLU A 170 -5.76 -14.57 26.21
C GLU A 170 -5.16 -14.45 24.80
N GLU A 171 -5.89 -14.88 23.76
CA GLU A 171 -5.50 -14.68 22.36
C GLU A 171 -5.44 -13.19 22.00
N PHE A 172 -6.43 -12.40 22.44
CA PHE A 172 -6.46 -10.95 22.18
C PHE A 172 -5.24 -10.21 22.76
N ILE A 173 -4.82 -10.58 23.98
CA ILE A 173 -3.63 -10.00 24.61
C ILE A 173 -2.34 -10.52 23.96
N GLU A 174 -2.33 -11.75 23.47
CA GLU A 174 -1.15 -12.33 22.80
C GLU A 174 -0.79 -11.57 21.51
N GLU A 175 -1.76 -10.99 20.79
CA GLU A 175 -1.51 -10.14 19.61
C GLU A 175 -0.64 -8.91 19.90
N TYR A 176 -0.56 -8.47 21.16
CA TYR A 176 0.35 -7.39 21.57
C TYR A 176 1.81 -7.86 21.70
N GLY A 177 2.11 -9.16 21.70
CA GLY A 177 3.48 -9.68 21.71
C GLY A 177 4.22 -9.54 23.05
N PHE A 178 3.53 -9.33 24.17
CA PHE A 178 4.17 -9.23 25.50
C PHE A 178 5.01 -10.46 25.87
N SER A 179 4.58 -11.64 25.45
CA SER A 179 5.28 -12.91 25.66
C SER A 179 6.65 -12.93 24.99
N GLU A 180 6.80 -12.29 23.82
CA GLU A 180 8.06 -12.23 23.05
C GLU A 180 9.18 -11.51 23.81
N LYS A 181 8.82 -10.55 24.68
CA LYS A 181 9.76 -9.78 25.51
C LYS A 181 9.68 -10.12 27.00
N ASN A 182 9.02 -11.23 27.37
CA ASN A 182 8.82 -11.66 28.76
C ASN A 182 8.19 -10.57 29.66
N ILE A 183 7.29 -9.75 29.11
CA ILE A 183 6.59 -8.72 29.86
C ILE A 183 5.37 -9.35 30.52
N VAL A 184 5.32 -9.28 31.84
CA VAL A 184 4.25 -9.86 32.64
C VAL A 184 3.29 -8.76 33.07
N ILE A 185 2.04 -8.85 32.62
CA ILE A 185 0.94 -8.00 33.09
C ILE A 185 0.63 -8.38 34.54
N LYS A 186 0.51 -7.39 35.43
CA LYS A 186 0.18 -7.65 36.84
C LYS A 186 -1.21 -8.26 36.94
N GLU A 187 -1.37 -9.27 37.79
CA GLU A 187 -2.63 -10.01 37.98
C GLU A 187 -3.87 -9.10 38.19
N LYS A 188 -3.70 -8.00 38.94
CA LYS A 188 -4.77 -7.01 39.15
C LYS A 188 -5.20 -6.34 37.84
N ASP A 189 -4.22 -5.91 37.04
CA ASP A 189 -4.46 -5.20 35.79
C ASP A 189 -4.99 -6.17 34.73
N GLU A 190 -4.48 -7.40 34.69
CA GLU A 190 -4.99 -8.48 33.83
C GLU A 190 -6.47 -8.76 34.10
N LYS A 191 -6.86 -8.86 35.38
CA LYS A 191 -8.26 -9.03 35.77
C LYS A 191 -9.13 -7.85 35.33
N GLN A 192 -8.62 -6.63 35.44
CA GLN A 192 -9.32 -5.43 34.99
C GLN A 192 -9.48 -5.39 33.47
N LEU A 193 -8.40 -5.65 32.73
CA LEU A 193 -8.40 -5.72 31.26
C LEU A 193 -9.39 -6.78 30.75
N LYS A 194 -9.43 -7.95 31.40
CA LYS A 194 -10.39 -9.01 31.06
C LYS A 194 -11.84 -8.58 31.26
N ASP A 195 -12.15 -7.86 32.34
CA ASP A 195 -13.50 -7.33 32.57
C ASP A 195 -13.89 -6.26 31.55
N ILE A 196 -12.98 -5.32 31.26
CA ILE A 196 -13.19 -4.28 30.23
C ILE A 196 -13.41 -4.93 28.86
N TYR A 197 -12.60 -5.91 28.48
CA TYR A 197 -12.71 -6.64 27.22
C TYR A 197 -14.08 -7.31 27.04
N GLN A 198 -14.60 -7.95 28.07
CA GLN A 198 -15.94 -8.57 28.02
C GLN A 198 -17.05 -7.52 27.91
N GLN A 199 -16.92 -6.37 28.57
CA GLN A 199 -17.86 -5.26 28.44
C GLN A 199 -17.83 -4.65 27.03
N TRP A 200 -16.62 -4.44 26.48
CA TRP A 200 -16.41 -3.95 25.13
C TRP A 200 -17.07 -4.86 24.09
N ILE A 201 -16.81 -6.18 24.14
CA ILE A 201 -17.47 -7.17 23.25
C ILE A 201 -18.99 -7.05 23.30
N LYS A 202 -19.57 -6.91 24.50
CA LYS A 202 -21.02 -6.83 24.67
C LYS A 202 -21.59 -5.56 24.01
N LEU A 203 -20.88 -4.44 24.11
CA LEU A 203 -21.28 -3.17 23.51
C LEU A 203 -21.17 -3.22 21.99
N GLU A 204 -20.06 -3.74 21.46
CA GLU A 204 -19.86 -3.96 20.03
C GLU A 204 -20.97 -4.84 19.43
N LYS A 205 -21.28 -5.99 20.07
CA LYS A 205 -22.36 -6.88 19.63
C LYS A 205 -23.75 -6.23 19.67
N SER A 206 -23.94 -5.24 20.54
CA SER A 206 -25.19 -4.47 20.60
C SER A 206 -25.24 -3.31 19.60
N GLY A 207 -24.14 -3.05 18.87
CA GLY A 207 -24.00 -1.91 17.95
C GLY A 207 -23.83 -0.57 18.65
N ASN A 208 -23.47 -0.55 19.95
CA ASN A 208 -23.28 0.68 20.72
C ASN A 208 -21.81 1.12 20.64
N GLU A 209 -21.45 1.71 19.50
CA GLU A 209 -20.05 2.07 19.16
C GLU A 209 -19.44 3.10 20.10
N GLU A 210 -20.17 4.16 20.45
CA GLU A 210 -19.64 5.24 21.29
C GLU A 210 -19.18 4.69 22.65
N ASN A 211 -20.05 3.94 23.32
CA ASN A 211 -19.71 3.33 24.60
C ASN A 211 -18.67 2.20 24.45
N ALA A 212 -18.66 1.49 23.32
CA ALA A 212 -17.63 0.48 23.04
C ALA A 212 -16.25 1.16 22.91
N GLN A 213 -16.15 2.27 22.18
CA GLN A 213 -14.93 3.04 22.05
C GLN A 213 -14.44 3.56 23.40
N GLU A 214 -15.33 4.10 24.24
CA GLU A 214 -14.96 4.52 25.60
C GLU A 214 -14.36 3.37 26.43
N LYS A 215 -14.91 2.15 26.29
CA LYS A 215 -14.37 0.95 26.95
C LYS A 215 -13.02 0.54 26.37
N PHE A 216 -12.83 0.66 25.07
CA PHE A 216 -11.55 0.38 24.44
C PHE A 216 -10.49 1.41 24.88
N ASP A 217 -10.84 2.67 25.02
CA ASP A 217 -9.93 3.70 25.55
C ASP A 217 -9.57 3.43 27.02
N GLU A 218 -10.52 2.96 27.82
CA GLU A 218 -10.25 2.48 29.19
C GLU A 218 -9.26 1.31 29.18
N PHE A 219 -9.46 0.34 28.27
CA PHE A 219 -8.56 -0.79 28.08
C PHE A 219 -7.14 -0.32 27.74
N GLN A 220 -6.98 0.57 26.76
CA GLN A 220 -5.68 1.12 26.35
C GLN A 220 -4.98 1.85 27.50
N LYS A 221 -5.70 2.64 28.29
CA LYS A 221 -5.11 3.34 29.45
C LYS A 221 -4.52 2.39 30.49
N VAL A 222 -5.17 1.26 30.75
CA VAL A 222 -4.65 0.24 31.68
C VAL A 222 -3.45 -0.48 31.06
N LEU A 223 -3.47 -0.71 29.75
CA LEU A 223 -2.42 -1.43 29.04
C LEU A 223 -1.16 -0.59 28.77
N GLN A 224 -1.30 0.73 28.65
CA GLN A 224 -0.24 1.65 28.22
C GLN A 224 1.10 1.46 28.95
N PRO A 225 1.17 1.31 30.28
CA PRO A 225 2.45 1.13 30.97
C PRO A 225 3.21 -0.13 30.52
N TYR A 226 2.51 -1.16 30.06
CA TYR A 226 3.12 -2.38 29.53
C TYR A 226 3.57 -2.20 28.09
N LEU A 227 2.81 -1.44 27.28
CA LEU A 227 3.19 -1.06 25.92
C LEU A 227 4.46 -0.20 25.91
N ASP A 228 4.61 0.71 26.88
CA ASP A 228 5.81 1.55 27.02
C ASP A 228 7.06 0.72 27.35
N VAL A 229 6.90 -0.42 28.05
CA VAL A 229 8.00 -1.37 28.33
C VAL A 229 8.26 -2.29 27.14
N LEU A 230 7.20 -2.68 26.43
CA LEU A 230 7.27 -3.51 25.23
C LEU A 230 7.97 -2.78 24.09
N ASN A 231 7.62 -1.52 23.90
CA ASN A 231 8.13 -0.65 22.85
C ASN A 231 8.79 0.55 23.51
N PRO A 232 9.93 0.35 24.21
CA PRO A 232 10.62 1.45 24.85
C PRO A 232 11.04 2.45 23.78
N PRO A 233 10.92 3.77 24.06
CA PRO A 233 11.39 4.77 23.13
C PRO A 233 12.86 4.53 22.81
N LEU A 234 13.21 4.36 21.53
CA LEU A 234 14.58 4.10 21.10
C LEU A 234 15.56 5.11 21.70
N THR A 235 16.74 4.63 22.08
CA THR A 235 17.85 5.53 22.38
C THR A 235 18.34 6.19 21.10
N PHE A 236 19.08 7.30 21.22
CA PHE A 236 19.70 7.94 20.07
C PHE A 236 20.62 6.96 19.32
N GLU A 237 21.38 6.16 20.06
CA GLU A 237 22.31 5.19 19.50
C GLU A 237 21.60 4.09 18.69
N GLU A 238 20.50 3.54 19.21
CA GLU A 238 19.68 2.55 18.49
C GLU A 238 19.06 3.18 17.24
N TYR A 239 18.45 4.37 17.39
CA TYR A 239 17.81 5.07 16.30
C TYR A 239 18.79 5.36 15.14
N ILE A 240 19.98 5.89 15.43
CA ILE A 240 20.98 6.17 14.39
C ILE A 240 21.56 4.88 13.79
N SER A 241 21.73 3.83 14.59
CA SER A 241 22.22 2.55 14.09
C SER A 241 21.27 1.93 13.05
N ASP A 242 19.96 2.04 13.26
CA ASP A 242 18.94 1.51 12.35
C ASP A 242 18.89 2.25 11.01
N LEU A 243 19.37 3.50 10.95
CA LEU A 243 19.45 4.26 9.70
C LEU A 243 20.63 3.85 8.82
N GLU A 244 21.60 3.09 9.35
CA GLU A 244 22.81 2.63 8.64
C GLU A 244 23.58 3.77 7.92
N LEU A 245 23.59 4.97 8.51
CA LEU A 245 24.21 6.16 7.93
C LEU A 245 25.67 6.34 8.35
N ASP A 246 26.46 6.88 7.43
CA ASP A 246 27.88 7.21 7.63
C ASP A 246 28.00 8.64 8.17
N ILE A 247 27.68 8.81 9.47
CA ILE A 247 27.65 10.11 10.15
C ILE A 247 29.01 10.38 10.82
N PRO A 248 29.67 11.52 10.55
CA PRO A 248 30.93 11.89 11.21
C PRO A 248 30.77 12.02 12.73
N ALA A 249 31.80 11.61 13.47
CA ALA A 249 31.79 11.63 14.94
C ALA A 249 31.60 13.05 15.52
N GLU A 250 31.97 14.09 14.78
CA GLU A 250 31.82 15.49 15.18
C GLU A 250 30.35 15.97 15.15
N ALA A 251 29.51 15.33 14.32
CA ALA A 251 28.09 15.66 14.19
C ALA A 251 27.23 14.95 15.24
N MET A 252 27.68 13.79 15.73
CA MET A 252 26.93 12.94 16.68
C MET A 252 26.46 13.65 17.95
N PRO A 253 27.29 14.47 18.65
CA PRO A 253 26.84 15.11 19.88
C PRO A 253 25.65 16.06 19.66
N LYS A 254 25.66 16.83 18.57
CA LYS A 254 24.58 17.78 18.27
C LYS A 254 23.30 17.07 17.84
N LEU A 255 23.41 16.04 17.00
CA LEU A 255 22.28 15.18 16.64
C LEU A 255 21.66 14.52 17.88
N LYS A 256 22.50 14.03 18.81
CA LYS A 256 22.04 13.45 20.08
C LYS A 256 21.31 14.46 20.95
N THR A 257 21.78 15.69 21.02
CA THR A 257 21.08 16.77 21.74
C THR A 257 19.72 17.05 21.12
N LEU A 258 19.67 17.28 19.80
CA LEU A 258 18.41 17.54 19.08
C LEU A 258 17.39 16.41 19.28
N TYR A 259 17.81 15.15 19.13
CA TYR A 259 16.96 13.98 19.34
C TYR A 259 16.38 13.91 20.75
N ASN A 260 17.21 14.10 21.78
CA ASN A 260 16.77 14.01 23.16
C ASN A 260 15.87 15.19 23.57
N ASP A 261 16.18 16.40 23.07
CA ASP A 261 15.37 17.59 23.33
C ASP A 261 14.02 17.51 22.62
N ALA A 262 13.98 16.98 21.39
CA ALA A 262 12.74 16.74 20.64
C ALA A 262 11.83 15.75 21.37
N LYS A 263 12.37 14.59 21.77
CA LYS A 263 11.62 13.60 22.57
C LYS A 263 11.14 14.14 23.91
N LYS A 264 11.89 15.06 24.52
CA LYS A 264 11.47 15.74 25.74
C LYS A 264 10.30 16.69 25.45
N ALA A 265 10.37 17.47 24.36
CA ALA A 265 9.27 18.34 23.95
C ALA A 265 7.99 17.55 23.65
N ASP A 266 8.10 16.39 22.97
CA ASP A 266 6.98 15.46 22.77
C ASP A 266 6.36 15.02 24.11
N LYS A 267 7.20 14.59 25.05
CA LYS A 267 6.74 14.14 26.37
C LYS A 267 6.06 15.25 27.18
N ASP A 268 6.51 16.49 26.99
CA ASP A 268 5.95 17.68 27.63
C ASP A 268 4.71 18.22 26.87
N ASN A 269 4.24 17.54 25.81
CA ASN A 269 3.16 17.96 24.90
C ASN A 269 3.39 19.36 24.31
N ASN A 270 4.64 19.68 23.97
CA ASN A 270 5.01 20.94 23.34
C ASN A 270 5.26 20.72 21.84
N ASP A 271 4.17 20.51 21.10
CA ASP A 271 4.19 20.11 19.70
C ASP A 271 4.99 21.08 18.82
N GLN A 272 4.84 22.39 19.05
CA GLN A 272 5.55 23.41 18.27
C GLN A 272 7.08 23.33 18.46
N LEU A 273 7.53 23.10 19.69
CA LEU A 273 8.97 22.95 19.95
C LEU A 273 9.48 21.61 19.41
N SER A 274 8.70 20.55 19.55
CA SER A 274 9.04 19.23 19.02
C SER A 274 9.21 19.26 17.50
N GLU A 275 8.22 19.77 16.77
CA GLU A 275 8.24 19.91 15.32
C GLU A 275 9.49 20.67 14.85
N LYS A 276 9.83 21.76 15.54
CA LYS A 276 11.03 22.54 15.24
C LYS A 276 12.31 21.72 15.44
N LEU A 277 12.45 21.02 16.56
CA LEU A 277 13.66 20.26 16.90
C LEU A 277 13.83 19.04 15.99
N TRP A 278 12.73 18.35 15.64
CA TRP A 278 12.75 17.29 14.65
C TRP A 278 13.12 17.82 13.26
N GLY A 279 12.60 18.97 12.85
CA GLY A 279 13.03 19.63 11.61
C GLY A 279 14.53 19.95 11.59
N GLU A 280 15.08 20.52 12.67
CA GLU A 280 16.52 20.78 12.79
C GLU A 280 17.36 19.49 12.79
N PHE A 281 16.84 18.40 13.39
CA PHE A 281 17.47 17.08 13.36
C PHE A 281 17.51 16.53 11.92
N ASP A 282 16.37 16.56 11.22
CA ASP A 282 16.21 16.07 9.85
C ASP A 282 17.10 16.84 8.87
N GLU A 283 17.14 18.17 8.96
CA GLU A 283 18.06 19.00 8.17
C GLU A 283 19.53 18.63 8.41
N MET A 284 19.90 18.35 9.66
CA MET A 284 21.27 18.02 10.02
C MET A 284 21.69 16.62 9.56
N ILE A 285 20.77 15.65 9.54
CA ILE A 285 21.05 14.26 9.15
C ILE A 285 20.92 14.03 7.64
N ASN A 286 20.10 14.83 6.94
CA ASN A 286 19.84 14.71 5.51
C ASN A 286 21.11 14.55 4.63
N PRO A 287 22.21 15.30 4.83
CA PRO A 287 23.42 15.17 4.00
C PRO A 287 24.12 13.80 4.06
N TYR A 288 23.82 12.98 5.07
CA TYR A 288 24.40 11.65 5.26
C TYR A 288 23.62 10.55 4.55
N PHE A 289 22.39 10.81 4.12
CA PHE A 289 21.67 9.90 3.23
C PHE A 289 22.40 9.81 1.90
N LYS A 290 22.77 8.58 1.53
CA LYS A 290 23.40 8.30 0.25
C LYS A 290 22.30 7.99 -0.76
N PRO A 291 22.24 8.68 -1.91
CA PRO A 291 21.36 8.27 -2.99
C PRO A 291 21.73 6.84 -3.42
N LEU A 292 20.77 6.12 -4.00
CA LEU A 292 21.05 4.82 -4.61
C LEU A 292 22.19 4.95 -5.63
N SER A 293 22.90 3.84 -5.89
CA SER A 293 23.76 3.82 -7.06
C SER A 293 22.89 3.95 -8.32
N PHE A 294 23.45 4.51 -9.40
CA PHE A 294 22.72 4.57 -10.67
C PHE A 294 22.29 3.18 -11.15
N GLU A 295 23.13 2.18 -10.90
CA GLU A 295 22.87 0.80 -11.25
C GLU A 295 21.71 0.20 -10.41
N ASP A 296 21.63 0.49 -9.11
CA ASP A 296 20.48 0.09 -8.28
C ASP A 296 19.21 0.88 -8.69
N TYR A 297 19.33 2.18 -9.02
CA TYR A 297 18.22 2.97 -9.56
C TYR A 297 17.65 2.35 -10.84
N LEU A 298 18.52 1.98 -11.79
CA LEU A 298 18.10 1.33 -13.02
C LEU A 298 17.50 -0.06 -12.78
N SER A 299 17.93 -0.77 -11.73
CA SER A 299 17.42 -2.11 -11.42
C SER A 299 15.95 -2.13 -11.01
N ASN A 300 15.37 -0.98 -10.67
CA ASN A 300 13.93 -0.83 -10.41
C ASN A 300 13.08 -0.94 -11.68
N PHE A 301 13.67 -0.83 -12.87
CA PHE A 301 12.97 -1.00 -14.14
C PHE A 301 13.12 -2.44 -14.65
N GLU A 302 11.99 -3.12 -14.87
CA GLU A 302 11.98 -4.51 -15.37
C GLU A 302 12.18 -4.63 -16.89
N PHE A 303 12.65 -3.56 -17.55
CA PHE A 303 12.88 -3.50 -18.99
C PHE A 303 14.26 -3.00 -19.36
N GLU A 304 14.73 -3.40 -20.53
CA GLU A 304 16.03 -3.00 -21.05
C GLU A 304 15.97 -1.58 -21.65
N ILE A 305 16.84 -0.70 -21.15
CA ILE A 305 17.02 0.66 -21.67
C ILE A 305 18.21 0.64 -22.62
N LYS A 306 18.10 1.32 -23.77
CA LYS A 306 19.20 1.35 -24.76
C LYS A 306 20.45 1.99 -24.17
N ALA A 307 21.62 1.50 -24.58
CA ALA A 307 22.91 1.93 -24.06
C ALA A 307 23.18 3.45 -24.19
N ASN A 308 22.68 4.11 -25.24
CA ASN A 308 22.82 5.56 -25.39
C ASN A 308 22.00 6.32 -24.36
N ASP A 309 20.76 5.89 -24.13
CA ASP A 309 19.86 6.52 -23.15
C ASP A 309 20.36 6.25 -21.72
N GLN A 310 20.88 5.05 -21.43
CA GLN A 310 21.52 4.75 -20.14
C GLN A 310 22.67 5.72 -19.83
N LYS A 311 23.51 6.06 -20.80
CA LYS A 311 24.60 7.04 -20.60
C LYS A 311 24.07 8.43 -20.28
N GLN A 312 23.00 8.85 -20.95
CA GLN A 312 22.38 10.15 -20.70
C GLN A 312 21.69 10.18 -19.32
N LEU A 313 20.95 9.11 -18.99
CA LEU A 313 20.31 8.94 -17.69
C LEU A 313 21.34 8.95 -16.55
N LYS A 314 22.47 8.26 -16.70
CA LYS A 314 23.54 8.24 -15.69
C LYS A 314 24.01 9.66 -15.36
N LYS A 315 24.31 10.44 -16.40
CA LYS A 315 24.73 11.83 -16.24
C LYS A 315 23.67 12.68 -15.53
N LEU A 316 22.41 12.60 -15.97
CA LEU A 316 21.32 13.36 -15.37
C LEU A 316 21.07 12.95 -13.92
N TYR A 317 21.13 11.65 -13.62
CA TYR A 317 20.94 11.10 -12.28
C TYR A 317 22.02 11.57 -11.31
N GLU A 318 23.29 11.49 -11.73
CA GLU A 318 24.42 11.98 -10.94
C GLU A 318 24.36 13.51 -10.73
N GLU A 319 23.88 14.27 -11.72
CA GLU A 319 23.64 15.72 -11.59
C GLU A 319 22.49 16.03 -10.60
N ALA A 320 21.35 15.35 -10.75
CA ALA A 320 20.15 15.55 -9.92
C ALA A 320 20.47 15.24 -8.44
N THR A 321 21.01 14.06 -8.17
CA THR A 321 21.37 13.64 -6.81
C THR A 321 22.43 14.54 -6.16
N ALA A 322 23.36 15.10 -6.93
CA ALA A 322 24.32 16.08 -6.43
C ALA A 322 23.70 17.46 -6.12
N LEU A 323 22.64 17.84 -6.83
CA LEU A 323 21.86 19.06 -6.57
C LEU A 323 20.96 18.89 -5.35
N ASP A 324 20.28 17.74 -5.24
CA ASP A 324 19.46 17.37 -4.06
C ASP A 324 20.30 17.42 -2.79
N LYS A 325 21.51 16.85 -2.81
CA LYS A 325 22.43 16.90 -1.68
C LYS A 325 22.84 18.32 -1.27
N LYS A 326 22.77 19.28 -2.18
CA LYS A 326 23.07 20.70 -1.93
C LYS A 326 21.82 21.52 -1.57
N GLY A 327 20.64 20.90 -1.56
CA GLY A 327 19.36 21.58 -1.37
C GLY A 327 18.92 22.46 -2.55
N ASP A 328 19.52 22.28 -3.74
CA ASP A 328 19.15 23.04 -4.96
C ASP A 328 18.01 22.32 -5.70
N TYR A 329 16.87 22.19 -5.01
CA TYR A 329 15.76 21.35 -5.44
C TYR A 329 15.11 21.82 -6.75
N GLU A 330 15.07 23.12 -6.99
CA GLU A 330 14.52 23.66 -8.25
C GLU A 330 15.30 23.14 -9.46
N LYS A 331 16.63 23.24 -9.43
CA LYS A 331 17.48 22.71 -10.50
C LYS A 331 17.52 21.20 -10.54
N SER A 332 17.42 20.54 -9.38
CA SER A 332 17.33 19.08 -9.33
C SER A 332 16.08 18.58 -10.03
N ASN A 333 14.92 19.20 -9.77
CA ASN A 333 13.65 18.86 -10.40
C ASN A 333 13.73 18.97 -11.94
N GLU A 334 14.40 19.98 -12.48
CA GLU A 334 14.62 20.06 -13.94
C GLU A 334 15.38 18.84 -14.50
N LYS A 335 16.29 18.24 -13.72
CA LYS A 335 17.03 17.02 -14.11
C LYS A 335 16.16 15.79 -14.00
N TRP A 336 15.37 15.67 -12.93
CA TRP A 336 14.39 14.59 -12.76
C TRP A 336 13.34 14.62 -13.89
N ASP A 337 12.82 15.78 -14.26
CA ASP A 337 11.94 15.94 -15.43
C ASP A 337 12.58 15.48 -16.74
N ALA A 338 13.88 15.73 -16.90
CA ALA A 338 14.63 15.29 -18.08
C ALA A 338 14.84 13.77 -18.08
N ILE A 339 15.05 13.16 -16.91
CA ILE A 339 15.10 11.71 -16.73
C ILE A 339 13.76 11.08 -17.11
N ASP A 340 12.65 11.62 -16.60
CA ASP A 340 11.30 11.11 -16.88
C ASP A 340 10.98 11.18 -18.37
N LYS A 341 11.34 12.27 -19.06
CA LYS A 341 11.17 12.39 -20.51
C LYS A 341 11.90 11.29 -21.29
N ILE A 342 13.06 10.84 -20.82
CA ILE A 342 13.82 9.76 -21.46
C ILE A 342 13.19 8.39 -21.15
N LEU A 343 12.71 8.17 -19.92
CA LEU A 343 12.13 6.90 -19.48
C LEU A 343 10.71 6.67 -19.99
N ASN A 344 9.91 7.73 -20.15
CA ASN A 344 8.49 7.65 -20.51
C ASN A 344 8.21 6.77 -21.74
N PRO A 345 8.95 6.85 -22.86
CA PRO A 345 8.74 5.93 -23.99
C PRO A 345 8.94 4.45 -23.63
N TYR A 346 9.89 4.14 -22.73
CA TYR A 346 10.11 2.77 -22.26
C TYR A 346 8.99 2.32 -21.33
N LEU A 347 8.55 3.19 -20.41
CA LEU A 347 7.43 2.93 -19.51
C LEU A 347 6.14 2.66 -20.30
N GLU A 348 5.81 3.52 -21.28
CA GLU A 348 4.63 3.34 -22.13
C GLU A 348 4.70 2.08 -22.99
N ALA A 349 5.88 1.75 -23.53
CA ALA A 349 6.07 0.52 -24.33
C ALA A 349 5.98 -0.75 -23.49
N ASN A 350 6.27 -0.67 -22.19
CA ASN A 350 6.23 -1.81 -21.27
C ASN A 350 5.01 -1.81 -20.36
N LYS A 351 4.11 -0.84 -20.49
CA LYS A 351 2.86 -0.76 -19.74
C LYS A 351 2.05 -2.04 -19.95
N GLU A 352 1.57 -2.59 -18.85
CA GLU A 352 0.80 -3.82 -18.87
C GLU A 352 -0.56 -3.60 -19.53
N ILE A 353 -0.95 -4.55 -20.37
CA ILE A 353 -2.30 -4.65 -20.89
C ILE A 353 -3.12 -5.44 -19.87
N LEU A 354 -4.16 -4.82 -19.35
CA LEU A 354 -4.97 -5.36 -18.25
C LEU A 354 -6.09 -6.26 -18.78
N ILE A 355 -6.14 -7.51 -18.30
CA ILE A 355 -7.05 -8.54 -18.81
C ILE A 355 -7.75 -9.22 -17.65
N SER A 356 -9.08 -9.21 -17.65
CA SER A 356 -9.89 -10.04 -16.75
C SER A 356 -10.12 -11.38 -17.43
N ALA A 357 -9.48 -12.44 -16.93
CA ALA A 357 -9.52 -13.75 -17.56
C ALA A 357 -10.89 -14.43 -17.42
N SER A 358 -11.42 -14.91 -18.54
CA SER A 358 -12.58 -15.81 -18.59
C SER A 358 -12.15 -17.28 -18.70
N LYS A 359 -10.96 -17.54 -19.25
CA LYS A 359 -10.44 -18.90 -19.44
C LYS A 359 -8.92 -18.94 -19.42
N VAL A 360 -8.38 -19.98 -18.79
CA VAL A 360 -6.94 -20.26 -18.72
C VAL A 360 -6.70 -21.68 -19.22
N THR A 361 -5.76 -21.84 -20.14
CA THR A 361 -5.28 -23.12 -20.63
C THR A 361 -3.82 -23.31 -20.24
N ILE A 362 -3.55 -24.37 -19.48
CA ILE A 362 -2.23 -24.67 -18.93
C ILE A 362 -2.00 -26.17 -18.90
N ASN A 363 -0.85 -26.63 -19.37
CA ASN A 363 -0.50 -28.07 -19.47
C ASN A 363 -1.59 -28.93 -20.14
N GLY A 364 -2.25 -28.39 -21.18
CA GLY A 364 -3.34 -29.05 -21.90
C GLY A 364 -4.68 -29.12 -21.15
N LYS A 365 -4.76 -28.58 -19.93
CA LYS A 365 -6.01 -28.47 -19.16
C LYS A 365 -6.64 -27.10 -19.34
N VAL A 366 -7.95 -27.07 -19.45
CA VAL A 366 -8.75 -25.85 -19.61
C VAL A 366 -9.51 -25.57 -18.33
N TYR A 367 -9.39 -24.35 -17.84
CA TYR A 367 -10.12 -23.81 -16.69
C TYR A 367 -10.96 -22.64 -17.19
N ILE A 368 -12.23 -22.60 -16.78
CA ILE A 368 -13.18 -21.55 -17.16
C ILE A 368 -13.64 -20.87 -15.87
N SER A 369 -13.64 -19.54 -15.85
CA SER A 369 -14.12 -18.76 -14.72
C SER A 369 -15.63 -18.96 -14.55
N LYS A 370 -16.13 -18.83 -13.31
CA LYS A 370 -17.58 -18.79 -13.12
C LYS A 370 -18.07 -17.38 -13.49
N HIS A 371 -19.22 -17.30 -14.16
CA HIS A 371 -19.90 -16.04 -14.42
C HIS A 371 -20.46 -15.48 -13.12
#